data_AF-A0A4Q3KR41-F1
#
_entry.id   AF-A0A4Q3KR41-F1
#
_cell.length_a   1.000
_cell.length_b   1.000
_cell.length_c   1.000
_cell.angle_alpha   90.00
_cell.angle_beta   90.00
_cell.angle_gamma   90.00
#
_symmetry.space_group_name_H-M   'P 1'
#
loop_
_entity.id
_entity.type
_entity.pdbx_description
1 polymer ?
#
loop_
_entity_poly.entity_id
_entity_poly.type
_entity_poly.pdbx_seq_one_letter_code
_entity_poly.pdbx_strand_id
1 'polypeptide(L)' 'DPLRRGDDTLFRPRSGDPMPNDPNARLLSGATEGSNVNAVECMVGMIAASRQFEQQVRLMQTAESDDKSAAQLLSLNG' A
#
# COMPACT_ATOMS: atom_id res chain seq x y z
N ASP A 1 24.13 0.13 -8.31
CA ASP A 1 23.56 1.41 -7.86
C ASP A 1 22.05 1.28 -7.75
N PRO A 2 21.39 1.60 -6.62
CA PRO A 2 19.93 1.54 -6.52
C PRO A 2 19.24 2.51 -7.50
N LEU A 3 18.23 2.01 -8.20
CA LEU A 3 17.46 2.79 -9.17
C LEU A 3 16.41 3.67 -8.47
N ARG A 4 16.19 4.86 -9.01
CA ARG A 4 15.10 5.75 -8.64
C ARG A 4 14.14 5.88 -9.82
N ARG A 5 12.86 5.60 -9.59
CA ARG A 5 11.79 5.84 -10.56
C ARG A 5 11.46 7.33 -10.57
N GLY A 6 11.44 7.94 -11.75
CA GLY A 6 10.94 9.30 -11.97
C GLY A 6 9.43 9.32 -12.21
N ASP A 7 8.85 10.52 -12.19
CA ASP A 7 7.43 10.75 -12.45
C ASP A 7 7.07 10.51 -13.93
N ASP A 8 8.07 10.47 -14.80
CA ASP A 8 7.98 10.18 -16.23
C ASP A 8 8.07 8.69 -16.55
N THR A 9 7.96 7.82 -15.54
CA THR A 9 8.09 6.34 -15.63
C THR A 9 9.49 5.82 -15.97
N LEU A 10 10.47 6.69 -16.21
CA LEU A 10 11.85 6.29 -16.45
C LEU A 10 12.60 6.05 -15.14
N PHE A 11 13.44 5.01 -15.12
CA PHE A 11 14.35 4.74 -14.01
C PHE A 11 15.69 5.42 -14.25
N ARG A 12 16.27 5.99 -13.19
CA ARG A 12 17.58 6.64 -13.22
C ARG A 12 18.47 6.10 -12.10
N PRO A 13 19.79 5.97 -12.35
CA PRO A 13 20.75 5.67 -11.30
C PRO A 13 20.73 6.78 -10.24
N ARG A 14 20.93 6.42 -8.98
CA ARG A 14 21.01 7.40 -7.89
C ARG A 14 22.32 8.18 -7.95
N SER A 15 23.39 7.56 -8.45
CA SER A 15 24.69 8.23 -8.59
C SER A 15 24.73 9.25 -9.71
N GLY A 16 23.83 9.14 -10.70
CA GLY A 16 23.82 10.00 -11.89
C GLY A 16 24.80 9.54 -12.99
N ASP A 17 25.62 8.52 -12.72
CA ASP A 17 26.51 7.93 -13.72
C ASP A 17 25.75 7.04 -14.70
N PRO A 18 26.19 6.91 -15.97
CA PRO A 18 25.56 6.01 -16.93
C PRO A 18 25.56 4.56 -16.43
N MET A 19 24.43 3.87 -16.61
CA MET A 19 24.36 2.43 -16.34
C MET A 19 25.11 1.63 -17.40
N PRO A 20 25.79 0.53 -17.03
CA PRO A 20 26.36 -0.40 -17.99
C PRO A 20 25.26 -1.07 -18.82
N ASN A 21 25.52 -1.27 -20.11
CA ASN A 21 24.61 -1.99 -20.99
C ASN A 21 24.51 -3.47 -20.62
N ASP A 22 23.31 -4.05 -20.67
CA ASP A 22 23.09 -5.47 -20.43
C ASP A 22 23.40 -6.29 -21.71
N PRO A 23 24.33 -7.26 -21.66
CA PRO A 23 24.66 -8.10 -22.80
C PRO A 23 23.53 -9.06 -23.23
N ASN A 24 22.52 -9.30 -22.39
CA ASN A 24 21.42 -10.23 -22.67
C ASN A 24 20.16 -9.54 -23.21
N ALA A 25 20.11 -8.20 -23.20
CA ALA A 25 18.94 -7.45 -23.65
C ALA A 25 18.70 -7.68 -25.15
N ARG A 26 17.45 -7.98 -25.52
CA ARG A 26 17.00 -8.17 -26.91
C ARG A 26 15.76 -7.33 -27.18
N LEU A 27 15.65 -6.81 -28.40
CA LEU A 27 14.50 -6.04 -28.84
C LEU A 27 13.56 -6.91 -29.67
N LEU A 28 12.26 -6.82 -29.38
CA LEU A 28 11.20 -7.40 -30.20
C LEU A 28 10.44 -6.26 -30.88
N SER A 29 10.57 -6.16 -32.21
CA SER A 29 9.90 -5.10 -32.98
C SER A 29 8.39 -5.34 -33.05
N GLY A 30 7.60 -4.27 -32.94
CA GLY A 30 6.14 -4.31 -33.06
C GLY A 30 5.39 -4.87 -31.83
N ALA A 31 6.08 -5.12 -30.72
CA ALA A 31 5.47 -5.54 -29.46
C ALA A 31 5.58 -4.44 -28.40
N THR A 32 4.51 -4.23 -27.64
CA THR A 32 4.49 -3.33 -26.47
C THR A 32 4.44 -4.19 -25.22
N GLU A 33 5.33 -3.94 -24.26
CA GLU A 33 5.31 -4.61 -22.97
C GLU A 33 4.05 -4.22 -22.19
N GLY A 34 3.29 -5.22 -21.75
CA GLY A 34 2.11 -5.02 -20.92
C GLY A 34 2.47 -4.77 -19.47
N SER A 35 1.55 -4.17 -18.72
CA SER A 35 1.69 -4.08 -17.26
C SER A 35 1.68 -5.47 -16.65
N ASN A 36 2.55 -5.71 -15.67
CA ASN A 36 2.56 -6.92 -14.86
C ASN A 36 1.54 -6.87 -13.70
N VAL A 37 0.65 -5.87 -13.67
CA VAL A 37 -0.34 -5.65 -12.59
C VAL A 37 -1.67 -6.32 -12.93
N ASN A 38 -2.19 -7.13 -12.00
CA ASN A 38 -3.55 -7.67 -12.06
C ASN A 38 -4.53 -6.77 -11.31
N ALA A 39 -5.41 -6.09 -12.05
CA ALA A 39 -6.39 -5.16 -11.46
C ALA A 39 -7.35 -5.83 -10.46
N VAL A 40 -7.73 -7.09 -10.68
CA VAL A 40 -8.68 -7.81 -9.82
C VAL A 40 -8.06 -8.08 -8.45
N GLU A 41 -6.82 -8.57 -8.43
CA GLU A 41 -6.09 -8.82 -7.18
C GLU A 41 -5.87 -7.52 -6.41
N CYS A 42 -5.51 -6.43 -7.10
CA CYS A 42 -5.38 -5.11 -6.48
C CYS A 42 -6.70 -4.65 -5.85
N MET A 43 -7.83 -4.77 -6.54
CA MET A 43 -9.14 -4.39 -5.99
C MET A 43 -9.53 -5.23 -4.78
N VAL A 44 -9.30 -6.55 -4.81
CA VAL A 44 -9.55 -7.42 -3.66
C VAL A 44 -8.67 -7.03 -2.48
N GLY A 45 -7.40 -6.72 -2.72
CA GLY A 45 -6.47 -6.20 -1.71
C GLY A 45 -6.97 -4.89 -1.08
N MET A 46 -7.48 -3.96 -1.89
CA MET A 46 -8.08 -2.72 -1.40
C MET A 46 -9.32 -2.98 -0.54
N ILE A 47 -10.22 -3.88 -0.98
CA ILE A 47 -11.43 -4.24 -0.21
C ILE A 47 -11.06 -4.86 1.14
N ALA A 48 -10.06 -5.75 1.16
CA ALA A 48 -9.58 -6.37 2.40
C ALA A 48 -9.03 -5.32 3.37
N ALA A 49 -8.21 -4.38 2.87
CA ALA A 49 -7.67 -3.29 3.67
C ALA A 49 -8.78 -2.37 4.24
N SER A 50 -9.78 -2.02 3.42
CA SER A 50 -10.92 -1.22 3.88
C SER A 50 -11.72 -1.92 4.98
N ARG A 51 -11.99 -3.22 4.83
CA ARG A 51 -12.70 -4.00 5.86
C ARG A 51 -11.90 -4.08 7.17
N GLN A 52 -10.59 -4.24 7.07
CA GLN A 52 -9.71 -4.24 8.25
C GLN A 52 -9.74 -2.88 8.96
N PHE A 53 -9.71 -1.78 8.20
CA PHE A 53 -9.84 -0.44 8.75
C PHE A 53 -11.20 -0.23 9.44
N GLU A 54 -12.30 -0.64 8.81
CA GLU A 54 -13.64 -0.56 9.42
C GLU A 54 -13.73 -1.36 10.74
N GLN A 55 -13.12 -2.55 10.80
CA GLN A 55 -13.05 -3.34 12.03
C GLN A 55 -12.27 -2.62 13.12
N GLN A 56 -11.13 -2.00 12.78
CA GLN A 56 -10.33 -1.21 13.73
C GLN A 56 -11.14 -0.03 14.29
N VAL A 57 -11.90 0.67 13.46
CA VAL A 57 -12.77 1.77 13.88
C VAL A 57 -13.88 1.29 14.81
N ARG A 58 -14.54 0.18 14.49
CA ARG A 58 -15.58 -0.41 15.36
C ARG A 58 -15.03 -0.81 16.72
N LEU A 59 -13.84 -1.42 16.76
CA LEU A 59 -13.19 -1.77 18.01
C LEU A 59 -12.90 -0.54 18.87
N MET A 60 -12.44 0.55 18.28
CA MET A 60 -12.25 1.82 18.99
C MET A 60 -13.57 2.37 19.56
N GLN A 61 -14.65 2.33 18.78
CA GLN A 61 -15.97 2.78 19.24
C GLN A 61 -16.51 1.93 20.39
N THR A 62 -16.31 0.61 20.33
CA THR A 62 -16.68 -0.30 21.42
C THR A 62 -15.89 0.02 22.68
N ALA A 63 -14.56 0.18 22.58
CA ALA A 63 -13.73 0.55 23.71
C ALA A 63 -14.17 1.88 24.35
N GLU A 64 -14.48 2.90 23.53
CA GLU A 64 -14.98 4.19 24.04
C GLU A 64 -16.33 4.05 24.78
N SER A 65 -17.23 3.19 24.27
CA SER A 65 -18.50 2.91 24.93
C SER A 65 -18.30 2.19 26.27
N ASP A 66 -17.42 1.20 26.30
CA ASP A 66 -17.10 0.43 27.50
C ASP A 66 -16.49 1.33 28.59
N ASP A 67 -15.56 2.21 28.20
CA ASP A 67 -14.96 3.19 29.10
C ASP A 67 -16.01 4.13 29.72
N LYS A 68 -16.98 4.61 28.93
CA LYS A 68 -18.09 5.44 29.43
C LYS A 68 -18.97 4.68 30.42
N SER A 69 -19.33 3.43 30.11
CA SER A 69 -20.12 2.59 31.00
C SER A 69 -19.38 2.30 32.31
N ALA A 70 -18.09 1.97 32.25
CA ALA A 70 -17.26 1.77 33.44
C ALA A 70 -17.19 3.02 34.32
N ALA A 71 -17.03 4.21 33.72
CA ALA A 71 -17.02 5.48 34.44
C ALA A 71 -18.37 5.76 35.15
N GLN A 72 -19.50 5.44 34.52
CA GLN A 72 -20.83 5.58 35.14
C GLN A 72 -21.02 4.63 36.33
N LEU A 73 -20.53 3.39 36.23
CA LEU A 73 -20.59 2.42 37.33
C LEU A 73 -19.74 2.86 38.52
N LEU A 74 -18.57 3.48 38.27
CA LEU A 74 -17.75 4.05 39.33
C LEU A 74 -18.47 5.22 40.03
N SER A 75 -19.15 6.07 39.28
CA SER A 75 -19.91 7.21 39.80
C SER A 75 -21.14 6.82 40.64
N LEU A 76 -21.70 5.63 40.45
CA LEU A 76 -22.86 5.15 41.23
C LEU A 76 -22.47 4.51 42.57
N ASN A 77 -21.22 4.08 42.71
CA ASN A 77 -20.69 3.39 43.89
C ASN A 77 -19.75 4.27 44.74
N GLY A 78 -19.56 5.54 44.38
CA GLY A 78 -18.85 6.55 45.18
C GLY A 78 -19.81 7.61 45.70
#